data_AF-A0A940IWC2-F1
#
_entry.id   AF-A0A940IWC2-F1
#
_cell.length_a   1.000
_cell.length_b   1.000
_cell.length_c   1.000
_cell.angle_alpha   90.00
_cell.angle_beta   90.00
_cell.angle_gamma   90.00
#
_symmetry.space_group_name_H-M   'P 1'
#
loop_
_entity.id
_entity.type
_entity.pdbx_description
1 polymer ?
#
loop_
_entity_poly.entity_id
_entity_poly.type
_entity_poly.pdbx_seq_one_letter_code
_entity_poly.pdbx_strand_id
1 'polypeptide(L)' 'MFFDKEQRVLWLGQVRSVPFRERVELAAQNGYGILSTSPADFVRTVARGIWASGWRMIASDHGVTSVSA' A
#
# COMPACT_ATOMS: atom_id res chain seq x y z
N MET A 1 1.52 1.33 -24.56
CA MET A 1 2.40 1.96 -23.56
C MET A 1 2.48 1.00 -22.39
N PHE A 2 3.65 0.42 -22.13
CA PHE A 2 3.88 -0.43 -20.97
C PHE A 2 4.65 0.39 -19.95
N PHE A 3 4.11 0.47 -18.73
CA PHE A 3 4.81 1.08 -17.61
C PHE A 3 5.55 -0.01 -16.85
N ASP A 4 6.76 0.29 -16.40
CA ASP A 4 7.49 -0.60 -15.51
C ASP A 4 6.81 -0.63 -14.13
N LYS A 5 7.10 -1.67 -13.34
CA LYS A 5 6.45 -1.89 -12.04
C LYS A 5 6.59 -0.66 -11.13
N GLU A 6 7.78 -0.06 -11.09
CA GLU A 6 8.10 1.12 -10.28
C GLU A 6 7.35 2.38 -10.72
N GLN A 7 6.78 2.39 -11.93
CA GLN A 7 6.00 3.52 -12.46
C GLN A 7 4.50 3.34 -12.25
N ARG A 8 4.07 2.15 -11.84
CA ARG A 8 2.65 1.81 -11.64
C ARG A 8 2.24 2.15 -10.21
N VAL A 9 1.51 3.26 -10.09
CA VAL A 9 0.93 3.75 -8.83
C VAL A 9 -0.52 3.28 -8.71
N LEU A 10 -0.86 2.66 -7.59
CA LEU A 10 -2.23 2.38 -7.19
C LEU A 10 -2.62 3.28 -6.02
N TRP A 11 -3.68 4.06 -6.19
CA TRP A 11 -4.22 4.90 -5.14
C TRP A 11 -5.33 4.18 -4.37
N LEU A 12 -5.11 3.94 -3.08
CA LEU A 12 -6.03 3.19 -2.22
C LEU A 12 -7.06 4.09 -1.50
N GLY A 13 -7.34 5.28 -2.03
CA GLY A 13 -8.15 6.32 -1.37
C GLY A 13 -9.51 5.85 -0.84
N GLN A 14 -10.06 4.76 -1.38
CA GLN A 14 -11.40 4.26 -1.06
C GLN A 14 -11.48 2.78 -0.63
N VAL A 15 -10.40 2.01 -0.71
CA VAL A 15 -10.44 0.57 -0.34
C VAL A 15 -10.09 0.42 1.14
N ARG A 16 -11.00 0.82 2.03
CA ARG A 16 -10.78 0.81 3.50
C ARG A 16 -11.41 -0.39 4.21
N SER A 17 -12.29 -1.10 3.51
CA SER A 17 -12.92 -2.34 3.95
C SER A 17 -11.94 -3.52 3.94
N VAL A 18 -10.88 -3.44 3.14
CA VAL A 18 -9.87 -4.49 3.00
C VAL A 18 -8.67 -4.20 3.93
N PRO A 19 -8.19 -5.18 4.71
CA PRO A 19 -6.98 -5.06 5.51
C PRO A 19 -5.77 -4.59 4.70
N PHE A 20 -4.88 -3.81 5.32
CA PHE A 20 -3.73 -3.24 4.62
C PHE A 20 -2.83 -4.29 3.96
N ARG A 21 -2.51 -5.39 4.66
CA ARG A 21 -1.70 -6.47 4.10
C ARG A 21 -2.30 -7.05 2.81
N GLU A 22 -3.59 -7.34 2.81
CA GLU A 22 -4.29 -7.89 1.64
C GLU A 22 -4.27 -6.90 0.47
N ARG A 23 -4.40 -5.60 0.73
CA ARG A 23 -4.25 -4.57 -0.31
C ARG A 23 -2.85 -4.54 -0.92
N VAL A 24 -1.83 -4.73 -0.10
CA VAL A 24 -0.43 -4.80 -0.54
C VAL A 24 -0.20 -6.04 -1.42
N GLU A 25 -0.68 -7.20 -0.97
CA GLU A 25 -0.58 -8.45 -1.72
C GLU A 25 -1.26 -8.35 -3.08
N LEU A 26 -2.49 -7.84 -3.13
CA LEU A 26 -3.23 -7.65 -4.38
C LEU A 26 -2.54 -6.67 -5.32
N ALA A 27 -2.00 -5.56 -4.79
CA ALA A 27 -1.26 -4.60 -5.61
C ALA A 27 -0.01 -5.24 -6.24
N ALA A 28 0.76 -6.01 -5.46
CA ALA A 28 1.94 -6.71 -5.93
C ALA A 28 1.60 -7.75 -7.01
N GLN A 29 0.56 -8.56 -6.80
CA GLN A 29 0.09 -9.57 -7.75
C GLN A 29 -0.35 -8.96 -9.09
N ASN A 30 -0.90 -7.74 -9.06
CA ASN A 30 -1.33 -7.02 -10.27
C ASN A 30 -0.22 -6.15 -10.89
N GLY A 31 1.02 -6.25 -10.38
CA GLY A 31 2.19 -5.60 -10.95
C GLY A 31 2.32 -4.12 -10.60
N TYR A 32 1.65 -3.63 -9.54
CA TYR A 32 1.87 -2.29 -9.02
C TYR A 32 3.11 -2.26 -8.13
N GLY A 33 3.98 -1.27 -8.34
CA GLY A 33 5.17 -1.05 -7.52
C GLY A 33 4.99 0.03 -6.46
N ILE A 34 3.98 0.89 -6.60
CA ILE A 34 3.73 1.99 -5.66
C ILE A 34 2.29 1.96 -5.17
N LEU A 35 2.14 2.00 -3.85
CA LEU A 35 0.87 2.19 -3.16
C LEU A 35 0.79 3.59 -2.57
N SER A 36 -0.14 4.39 -3.07
CA SER A 36 -0.45 5.70 -2.53
C SER A 36 -1.68 5.60 -1.61
N THR A 37 -1.52 6.03 -0.37
CA THR A 37 -2.57 5.98 0.66
C THR A 37 -2.84 7.36 1.22
N SER A 38 -4.09 7.62 1.60
CA SER A 38 -4.46 8.88 2.25
C SER A 38 -3.96 8.91 3.71
N PRO A 39 -3.64 10.09 4.28
CA PRO A 39 -3.24 10.22 5.68
C PRO A 39 -4.25 9.60 6.65
N ALA A 40 -5.55 9.76 6.36
CA ALA A 40 -6.62 9.20 7.17
C ALA A 40 -6.67 7.66 7.18
N ASP A 41 -6.18 7.01 6.13
CA ASP A 41 -6.10 5.55 6.05
C ASP A 41 -4.86 5.02 6.76
N PHE A 42 -3.73 5.74 6.64
CA PHE A 42 -2.53 5.48 7.40
C PHE A 42 -2.81 5.52 8.91
N VAL A 43 -3.42 6.60 9.41
CA VAL A 43 -3.78 6.74 10.84
C VAL A 43 -4.69 5.60 11.32
N ARG A 44 -5.69 5.19 10.53
CA ARG A 44 -6.57 4.07 10.88
C ARG A 44 -5.83 2.75 10.93
N THR A 45 -4.91 2.53 10.00
CA THR A 45 -4.14 1.29 9.95
C THR A 45 -3.19 1.19 11.14
N VAL A 46 -2.58 2.32 11.53
CA VAL A 46 -1.81 2.42 12.77
C VAL A 46 -2.68 2.18 14.00
N ALA A 47 -3.87 2.77 14.06
CA ALA A 47 -4.83 2.54 15.16
C ALA A 47 -5.31 1.07 15.26
N ARG A 48 -5.24 0.31 14.17
CA ARG A 48 -5.57 -1.13 14.14
C ARG A 48 -4.39 -2.04 14.53
N GLY A 49 -3.28 -1.47 15.01
CA GLY A 49 -2.14 -2.20 15.56
C GLY A 49 -0.97 -2.42 14.60
N ILE A 50 -1.03 -1.91 13.37
CA ILE A 50 0.11 -1.91 12.45
C ILE A 50 0.92 -0.65 12.69
N TRP A 51 1.97 -0.75 13.50
CA TRP A 51 2.91 0.35 13.74
C TRP A 51 3.44 0.93 12.41
N ALA A 52 3.81 2.21 12.41
CA ALA A 52 4.30 2.89 11.20
C ALA A 52 5.51 2.19 10.54
N SER A 53 6.37 1.56 11.35
CA SER A 53 7.47 0.71 10.87
C SER A 53 6.94 -0.57 10.19
N GLY A 54 5.93 -1.21 10.79
CA GLY A 54 5.25 -2.38 10.23
C GLY A 54 4.55 -2.10 8.90
N TRP A 55 4.01 -0.90 8.72
CA TRP A 55 3.39 -0.48 7.45
C TRP A 55 4.38 -0.54 6.28
N ARG A 56 5.56 0.09 6.45
CA ARG A 56 6.60 0.10 5.42
C ARG A 56 7.21 -1.28 5.21
N MET A 57 7.39 -2.03 6.29
CA MET A 57 7.90 -3.39 6.25
C MET A 57 6.98 -4.31 5.44
N ILE A 58 5.67 -4.31 5.74
CA ILE A 58 4.68 -5.11 4.97
C ILE A 58 4.73 -4.75 3.49
N ALA A 59 4.77 -3.46 3.14
CA ALA A 59 4.88 -3.05 1.74
C ALA A 59 6.18 -3.60 1.09
N SER A 60 7.31 -3.46 1.77
CA SER A 60 8.62 -3.93 1.31
C SER A 60 8.70 -5.44 1.15
N ASP A 61 8.08 -6.22 2.03
CA ASP A 61 8.05 -7.69 1.96
C ASP A 61 7.40 -8.20 0.67
N HIS A 62 6.50 -7.41 0.08
CA HIS A 62 5.85 -7.71 -1.20
C HIS A 62 6.48 -6.96 -2.39
N GLY A 63 7.63 -6.30 -2.19
CA GLY A 63 8.32 -5.53 -3.23
C GLY A 63 7.49 -4.36 -3.74
N VAL A 64 6.73 -3.71 -2.85
CA VAL A 64 5.91 -2.53 -3.13
C VAL A 64 6.38 -1.38 -2.25
N THR A 65 6.49 -0.19 -2.81
CA THR A 65 6.74 1.03 -2.04
C THR A 65 5.41 1.62 -1.62
N SER A 66 5.20 1.83 -0.31
CA SER A 66 4.01 2.54 0.17
C SER A 66 4.34 3.96 0.59
N VAL A 67 3.59 4.92 0.04
CA VAL A 67 3.68 6.35 0.34
C VAL A 67 2.35 6.85 0.91
N SER A 68 2.43 7.72 1.91
CA SER A 68 1.29 8.57 2.28
C SER A 68 1.35 9.80 1.38
N ALA A 69 0.29 10.05 0.63
CA ALA A 69 0.08 11.32 -0.05
C ALA A 69 -0.31 12.42 0.95
#